data_AF-A0A962IVL6-F1
#
_entry.id   AF-A0A962IVL6-F1
#
_cell.length_a   1.000
_cell.length_b   1.000
_cell.length_c   1.000
_cell.angle_alpha   90.00
_cell.angle_beta   90.00
_cell.angle_gamma   90.00
#
_symmetry.space_group_name_H-M   'P 1'
#
loop_
_entity.id
_entity.type
_entity.pdbx_description
1 polymer ?
#
loop_
_entity_poly.entity_id
_entity_poly.type
_entity_poly.pdbx_seq_one_letter_code
_entity_poly.pdbx_strand_id
1 'polypeptide(L)'
;MSVTQKSWLTELFPFLVWARSYSGNDFQADLIAGVVVVFITIPQVIAYAYLAGLPAEYGLYAAIMSLAGYAAFGSCRTLAVGPAAILAMMTLEAISDQAQPGSAAYVALATKLTLVTGGLLIILRIINFGAVISFLSHSVVTGFIAASAILIIANQIPSILGISQSPGTAVDVVVPHIFTHLDSINLVVLGIAAGAMLLLWFCRHQLEGILLRTGLSARLVTNLVKSAPMYAVILSVLCVWWLSLADTRSVAVVGPIPDAWPALGMMTLTLTELQRLLPSALLIAMVIFMESTSIGSAVASKSRQKIEPNQELVGL
;
A
#
# COMPACT_ATOMS: atom_id res chain seq x y z
N MET A 1 25.88 27.63 15.98
CA MET A 1 25.39 28.14 14.68
C MET A 1 26.37 27.72 13.59
N SER A 2 26.17 26.57 12.95
CA SER A 2 26.71 26.32 11.62
C SER A 2 25.49 26.12 10.71
N VAL A 3 25.09 27.19 10.03
CA VAL A 3 24.18 27.07 8.90
C VAL A 3 25.00 26.43 7.80
N THR A 4 25.06 25.09 7.77
CA THR A 4 25.50 24.37 6.58
C THR A 4 24.54 24.80 5.48
N GLN A 5 25.01 25.64 4.55
CA GLN A 5 24.32 25.92 3.29
C GLN A 5 23.85 24.58 2.73
N LYS A 6 22.53 24.35 2.71
CA LYS A 6 21.97 23.18 2.03
C LYS A 6 22.44 23.28 0.58
N SER A 7 23.24 22.31 0.16
CA SER A 7 23.58 22.16 -1.25
C SER A 7 22.33 21.73 -1.98
N TRP A 8 22.12 22.18 -3.21
CA TRP A 8 21.02 21.72 -4.07
C TRP A 8 20.97 20.18 -4.16
N LEU A 9 22.13 19.51 -4.05
CA LEU A 9 22.25 18.05 -3.98
C LEU A 9 21.62 17.45 -2.72
N THR A 10 21.76 18.11 -1.57
CA THR A 10 21.17 17.64 -0.30
C THR A 10 19.67 17.92 -0.22
N GLU A 11 19.17 18.85 -1.03
CA GLU A 11 17.73 19.06 -1.20
C GLU A 11 17.11 18.03 -2.14
N LEU A 12 17.80 17.66 -3.23
CA LEU A 12 17.32 16.63 -4.15
C LEU A 12 17.46 15.21 -3.58
N PHE A 13 18.55 14.94 -2.86
CA PHE A 13 18.87 13.65 -2.27
C PHE A 13 19.06 13.77 -0.75
N PRO A 14 17.97 13.77 0.04
CA PRO A 14 18.04 13.88 1.50
C PRO A 14 18.89 12.80 2.16
N PHE A 15 19.04 11.64 1.52
CA PHE A 15 19.85 10.53 2.04
C PHE A 15 21.32 10.88 2.28
N LEU A 16 21.87 11.83 1.53
CA LEU A 16 23.25 12.30 1.70
C LEU A 16 23.50 12.95 3.07
N VAL A 17 22.46 13.43 3.73
CA VAL A 17 22.57 14.04 5.05
C VAL A 17 22.66 12.97 6.14
N TRP A 18 21.73 12.01 6.16
CA TRP A 18 21.69 10.99 7.20
C TRP A 18 22.74 9.89 7.01
N ALA A 19 23.16 9.61 5.77
CA ALA A 19 24.20 8.62 5.48
C ALA A 19 25.55 8.95 6.14
N ARG A 20 25.85 10.25 6.36
CA ARG A 20 27.09 10.70 7.02
C ARG A 20 27.15 10.38 8.51
N SER A 21 25.99 10.30 9.15
CA SER A 21 25.85 10.01 10.58
C SER A 21 25.37 8.58 10.84
N TYR A 22 25.32 7.73 9.82
CA TYR A 22 24.78 6.38 9.91
C TYR A 22 25.79 5.45 10.57
N SER A 23 25.41 4.84 11.70
CA SER A 23 26.29 3.96 12.46
C SER A 23 26.02 2.48 12.19
N GLY A 24 26.96 1.61 12.58
CA GLY A 24 26.75 0.15 12.51
C GLY A 24 25.60 -0.35 13.40
N ASN A 25 25.31 0.35 14.50
CA ASN A 25 24.16 0.02 15.34
C ASN A 25 22.84 0.38 14.65
N ASP A 26 22.81 1.47 13.88
CA ASP A 26 21.65 1.83 13.06
C ASP A 26 21.40 0.77 11.99
N PHE A 27 22.45 0.28 11.34
CA PHE A 27 22.34 -0.80 10.36
C PHE A 27 21.69 -2.06 10.95
N GLN A 28 22.13 -2.52 12.12
CA GLN A 28 21.53 -3.69 12.77
C GLN A 28 20.07 -3.46 13.15
N ALA A 29 19.74 -2.26 13.65
CA ALA A 29 18.37 -1.93 14.03
C ALA A 29 17.44 -1.85 12.80
N ASP A 30 17.91 -1.20 11.73
CA ASP A 30 17.17 -1.02 10.48
C ASP A 30 17.05 -2.35 9.71
N LEU A 31 18.04 -3.23 9.76
CA LEU A 31 17.95 -4.58 9.17
C LEU A 31 16.84 -5.40 9.80
N ILE A 32 16.78 -5.43 11.15
CA ILE A 32 15.72 -6.13 11.87
C ILE A 32 14.35 -5.51 11.57
N ALA A 33 14.26 -4.17 11.56
CA ALA A 33 13.01 -3.47 11.23
C ALA A 33 12.58 -3.75 9.78
N GLY A 34 13.52 -3.75 8.84
CA GLY A 34 13.30 -4.04 7.43
C GLY A 34 12.73 -5.44 7.20
N VAL A 35 13.25 -6.46 7.89
CA VAL A 35 12.68 -7.81 7.82
C VAL A 35 11.22 -7.83 8.29
N VAL A 36 10.90 -7.16 9.39
CA VAL A 36 9.51 -7.05 9.87
C VAL A 36 8.63 -6.31 8.88
N VAL A 37 9.12 -5.20 8.30
CA VAL A 37 8.39 -4.45 7.26
C VAL A 37 8.13 -5.35 6.06
N VAL A 38 9.11 -6.08 5.55
CA VAL A 38 8.94 -7.04 4.45
C VAL A 38 7.84 -8.06 4.75
N PHE A 39 7.82 -8.60 5.97
CA PHE A 39 6.83 -9.61 6.38
C PHE A 39 5.40 -9.03 6.44
N ILE A 40 5.26 -7.75 6.78
CA ILE A 40 3.97 -7.06 6.76
C ILE A 40 3.58 -6.71 5.31
N THR A 41 4.53 -6.19 4.54
CA THR A 41 4.29 -5.58 3.23
C THR A 41 3.99 -6.62 2.15
N ILE A 42 4.67 -7.77 2.10
CA ILE A 42 4.46 -8.77 1.02
C ILE A 42 2.99 -9.20 0.88
N PRO A 43 2.31 -9.70 1.95
CA PRO A 43 0.88 -10.01 1.89
C PRO A 43 0.02 -8.84 1.44
N GLN A 44 0.34 -7.65 1.95
CA GLN A 44 -0.44 -6.44 1.75
C GLN A 44 -0.40 -5.98 0.29
N VAL A 45 0.79 -5.94 -0.32
CA VAL A 45 0.95 -5.41 -1.67
C VAL A 45 0.41 -6.36 -2.73
N ILE A 46 0.47 -7.68 -2.48
CA ILE A 46 -0.21 -8.67 -3.33
C ILE A 46 -1.72 -8.45 -3.28
N ALA A 47 -2.30 -8.28 -2.09
CA ALA A 47 -3.73 -8.00 -1.95
C ALA A 47 -4.12 -6.68 -2.64
N TYR A 48 -3.28 -5.65 -2.55
CA TYR A 48 -3.55 -4.37 -3.20
C TYR A 48 -3.42 -4.40 -4.71
N ALA A 49 -2.53 -5.23 -5.28
CA ALA A 49 -2.50 -5.47 -6.71
C ALA A 49 -3.85 -6.05 -7.19
N TYR A 50 -4.41 -7.01 -6.46
CA TYR A 50 -5.74 -7.55 -6.74
C TYR A 50 -6.84 -6.50 -6.65
N LEU A 51 -6.81 -5.64 -5.62
CA LEU A 51 -7.76 -4.52 -5.52
C LEU A 51 -7.62 -3.51 -6.66
N ALA A 52 -6.42 -3.37 -7.22
CA ALA A 52 -6.16 -2.52 -8.38
C ALA A 52 -6.47 -3.20 -9.71
N GLY A 53 -6.99 -4.44 -9.72
CA GLY A 53 -7.24 -5.18 -10.95
C GLY A 53 -5.97 -5.59 -11.70
N LEU A 54 -4.82 -5.61 -11.03
CA LEU A 54 -3.52 -5.97 -11.59
C LEU A 54 -3.10 -7.39 -11.16
N PRO A 55 -2.27 -8.08 -11.97
CA PRO A 55 -1.61 -9.30 -11.53
C PRO A 55 -0.78 -9.10 -10.26
N ALA A 56 -0.64 -10.14 -9.44
CA ALA A 56 -0.05 -10.08 -8.10
C ALA A 56 1.38 -9.53 -8.07
N GLU A 57 2.19 -9.85 -9.09
CA GLU A 57 3.58 -9.41 -9.23
C GLU A 57 3.72 -7.89 -9.30
N TYR A 58 2.73 -7.17 -9.83
CA TYR A 58 2.78 -5.70 -9.92
C TYR A 58 2.72 -5.04 -8.55
N GLY A 59 2.11 -5.69 -7.56
CA GLY A 59 2.16 -5.23 -6.16
C GLY A 59 3.58 -5.27 -5.61
N LEU A 60 4.31 -6.35 -5.88
CA LEU A 60 5.70 -6.51 -5.48
C LEU A 60 6.62 -5.51 -6.19
N TYR A 61 6.45 -5.35 -7.50
CA TYR A 61 7.22 -4.36 -8.28
C TYR A 61 6.97 -2.94 -7.77
N ALA A 62 5.70 -2.56 -7.57
CA ALA A 62 5.35 -1.25 -7.07
C ALA A 62 5.96 -0.98 -5.69
N ALA A 63 5.94 -1.96 -4.78
CA ALA A 63 6.51 -1.83 -3.44
C ALA A 63 8.04 -1.65 -3.46
N ILE A 64 8.74 -2.44 -4.27
CA ILE A 64 10.21 -2.34 -4.38
C ILE A 64 10.59 -0.97 -4.97
N MET A 65 9.92 -0.56 -6.05
CA MET A 65 10.21 0.69 -6.74
C MET A 65 9.87 1.91 -5.87
N SER A 66 8.75 1.89 -5.15
CA SER A 66 8.36 2.99 -4.26
C SER A 66 9.30 3.11 -3.05
N LEU A 67 9.69 1.99 -2.44
CA LEU A 67 10.64 2.01 -1.31
C LEU A 67 12.01 2.51 -1.74
N ALA A 68 12.52 2.04 -2.88
CA ALA A 68 13.80 2.48 -3.43
C ALA A 68 13.77 3.97 -3.82
N GLY A 69 12.70 4.41 -4.50
CA GLY A 69 12.50 5.81 -4.86
C GLY A 69 12.40 6.71 -3.63
N TYR A 70 11.55 6.35 -2.67
CA TYR A 70 11.36 7.13 -1.46
C TYR A 70 12.61 7.18 -0.58
N ALA A 71 13.39 6.09 -0.50
CA ALA A 71 14.65 6.09 0.24
C ALA A 71 15.68 7.08 -0.36
N ALA A 72 15.63 7.32 -1.67
CA ALA A 72 16.53 8.25 -2.35
C ALA A 72 16.05 9.72 -2.26
N PHE A 73 14.74 9.96 -2.41
CA PHE A 73 14.19 11.30 -2.63
C PHE A 73 13.31 11.83 -1.48
N GLY A 74 12.79 10.95 -0.62
CA GLY A 74 11.87 11.29 0.47
C GLY A 74 12.55 12.02 1.63
N SER A 75 11.76 12.77 2.42
CA SER A 75 12.28 13.55 3.56
C SER A 75 12.28 12.78 4.88
N CYS A 76 11.38 11.79 5.05
CA CYS A 76 11.23 11.06 6.30
C CYS A 76 12.00 9.73 6.31
N ARG A 77 13.01 9.60 7.17
CA ARG A 77 13.87 8.39 7.23
C ARG A 77 13.12 7.12 7.62
N THR A 78 12.03 7.25 8.38
CA THR A 78 11.29 6.11 8.94
C THR A 78 9.98 5.82 8.23
N LEU A 79 9.62 6.60 7.21
CA LEU A 79 8.40 6.36 6.45
C LEU A 79 8.68 5.30 5.37
N ALA A 80 7.86 4.25 5.37
CA ALA A 80 7.86 3.25 4.31
C ALA A 80 6.70 3.56 3.38
N VAL A 81 7.01 4.02 2.17
CA VAL A 81 6.01 4.32 1.13
C VAL A 81 5.81 3.11 0.24
N GLY A 82 4.55 2.79 -0.03
CA GLY A 82 4.16 1.65 -0.85
C GLY A 82 2.72 1.76 -1.33
N PRO A 83 2.26 0.73 -2.07
CA PRO A 83 0.87 0.62 -2.48
C PRO A 83 -0.08 0.75 -1.28
N ALA A 84 -1.22 1.40 -1.51
CA ALA A 84 -2.29 1.56 -0.52
C ALA A 84 -3.64 1.08 -1.08
N ALA A 85 -4.52 0.57 -0.21
CA ALA A 85 -5.81 0.01 -0.61
C ALA A 85 -6.69 1.01 -1.38
N ILE A 86 -6.71 2.27 -0.93
CA ILE A 86 -7.52 3.32 -1.56
C ILE A 86 -6.99 3.64 -2.94
N LEU A 87 -5.67 3.80 -3.08
CA LEU A 87 -5.02 4.06 -4.36
C LEU A 87 -5.23 2.91 -5.36
N ALA A 88 -5.24 1.68 -4.86
CA ALA A 88 -5.57 0.50 -5.65
C ALA A 88 -7.01 0.58 -6.19
N MET A 89 -8.00 0.85 -5.32
CA MET A 89 -9.40 1.00 -5.74
C MET A 89 -9.60 2.20 -6.69
N MET A 90 -8.96 3.34 -6.43
CA MET A 90 -9.00 4.50 -7.32
C MET A 90 -8.40 4.19 -8.69
N THR A 91 -7.32 3.41 -8.73
CA THR A 91 -6.75 2.92 -9.98
C THR A 91 -7.75 2.03 -10.70
N LEU A 92 -8.38 1.08 -9.99
CA LEU A 92 -9.42 0.23 -10.57
C LEU A 92 -10.54 1.07 -11.21
N GLU A 93 -11.12 2.01 -10.47
CA GLU A 93 -12.20 2.87 -10.98
C GLU A 93 -11.76 3.76 -12.16
N ALA A 94 -10.52 4.26 -12.13
CA ALA A 94 -10.03 5.21 -13.12
C ALA A 94 -9.87 4.61 -14.54
N ILE A 95 -9.64 3.30 -14.65
CA ILE A 95 -9.22 2.68 -15.92
C ILE A 95 -10.00 1.41 -16.32
N SER A 96 -10.91 0.91 -15.47
CA SER A 96 -11.67 -0.32 -15.77
C SER A 96 -12.72 -0.16 -16.88
N ASP A 97 -13.08 1.08 -17.24
CA ASP A 97 -13.97 1.38 -18.36
C ASP A 97 -13.26 1.33 -19.73
N GLN A 98 -11.92 1.40 -19.72
CA GLN A 98 -11.08 1.48 -20.91
C GLN A 98 -10.37 0.17 -21.24
N ALA A 99 -10.09 -0.66 -20.23
CA ALA A 99 -9.46 -1.95 -20.40
C ALA A 99 -9.96 -2.96 -19.36
N GLN A 100 -9.97 -4.24 -19.72
CA GLN A 100 -10.38 -5.30 -18.82
C GLN A 100 -9.30 -5.57 -17.76
N PRO A 101 -9.63 -5.58 -16.45
CA PRO A 101 -8.69 -5.92 -15.38
C PRO A 101 -7.91 -7.22 -15.65
N GLY A 102 -6.63 -7.24 -15.31
CA GLY A 102 -5.71 -8.36 -15.55
C GLY A 102 -5.19 -8.50 -16.99
N SER A 103 -5.74 -7.78 -17.96
CA SER A 103 -5.25 -7.81 -19.35
C SER A 103 -3.93 -7.03 -19.53
N ALA A 104 -3.14 -7.38 -20.55
CA ALA A 104 -1.93 -6.62 -20.88
C ALA A 104 -2.22 -5.14 -21.21
N ALA A 105 -3.37 -4.85 -21.83
CA ALA A 105 -3.81 -3.49 -22.11
C ALA A 105 -4.11 -2.70 -20.81
N TYR A 106 -4.66 -3.37 -19.80
CA TYR A 106 -4.94 -2.78 -18.49
C TYR A 106 -3.67 -2.44 -17.73
N VAL A 107 -2.69 -3.36 -17.71
CA VAL A 107 -1.36 -3.10 -17.14
C VAL A 107 -0.68 -1.91 -17.81
N ALA A 108 -0.75 -1.83 -19.14
CA ALA A 108 -0.20 -0.71 -19.90
C ALA A 108 -0.89 0.62 -19.52
N LEU A 109 -2.21 0.61 -19.34
CA LEU A 109 -2.98 1.79 -18.96
C LEU A 109 -2.72 2.21 -17.50
N ALA A 110 -2.60 1.26 -16.58
CA ALA A 110 -2.21 1.51 -15.19
C ALA A 110 -0.82 2.14 -15.12
N THR A 111 0.13 1.61 -15.90
CA THR A 111 1.50 2.16 -16.00
C THR A 111 1.49 3.60 -16.52
N LYS A 112 0.68 3.89 -17.56
CA LYS A 112 0.49 5.26 -18.06
C LYS A 112 -0.10 6.19 -17.01
N LEU A 113 -1.13 5.73 -16.27
CA LEU A 113 -1.74 6.50 -15.19
C LEU A 113 -0.70 6.83 -14.11
N THR A 114 0.08 5.84 -13.66
CA THR A 114 1.17 6.04 -12.69
C THR A 114 2.20 7.07 -13.18
N LEU A 115 2.60 7.01 -14.46
CA LEU A 115 3.53 7.98 -15.05
C LEU A 115 2.95 9.41 -15.03
N VAL A 116 1.68 9.58 -15.42
CA VAL A 116 1.00 10.88 -15.40
C VAL A 116 0.86 11.40 -13.96
N THR A 117 0.48 10.53 -13.01
CA THR A 117 0.37 10.87 -11.59
C THR A 117 1.72 11.32 -11.01
N GLY A 118 2.81 10.60 -11.26
CA GLY A 118 4.15 11.00 -10.82
C GLY A 118 4.60 12.32 -11.46
N GLY A 119 4.33 12.51 -12.75
CA GLY A 119 4.56 13.79 -13.42
C GLY A 119 3.80 14.94 -12.78
N LEU A 120 2.54 14.72 -12.39
CA LEU A 120 1.74 15.71 -11.68
C LEU A 120 2.31 16.03 -10.29
N LEU A 121 2.78 15.04 -9.52
CA LEU A 121 3.43 15.27 -8.22
C LEU A 121 4.67 16.16 -8.37
N ILE A 122 5.48 15.94 -9.40
CA ILE A 122 6.62 16.80 -9.74
C ILE A 122 6.15 18.21 -10.12
N ILE A 123 5.09 18.36 -10.92
CA ILE A 123 4.52 19.67 -11.27
C ILE A 123 4.04 20.40 -10.01
N LEU A 124 3.37 19.70 -9.10
CA LEU A 124 2.91 20.22 -7.82
C LEU A 124 4.08 20.70 -6.96
N ARG A 125 5.23 19.98 -6.98
CA ARG A 125 6.47 20.47 -6.35
C ARG A 125 6.92 21.78 -6.98
N ILE A 126 6.95 21.89 -8.32
CA ILE A 126 7.43 23.09 -9.02
C ILE A 126 6.62 24.33 -8.61
N ILE A 127 5.30 24.20 -8.46
CA ILE A 127 4.44 25.30 -8.00
C ILE A 127 4.40 25.46 -6.47
N ASN A 128 5.24 24.74 -5.73
CA ASN A 128 5.30 24.75 -4.26
C ASN A 128 3.97 24.40 -3.58
N PHE A 129 3.22 23.44 -4.14
CA PHE A 129 1.94 22.99 -3.61
C PHE A 129 2.05 22.40 -2.20
N GLY A 130 3.24 22.02 -1.74
CA GLY A 130 3.45 21.56 -0.37
C GLY A 130 3.08 22.58 0.70
N ALA A 131 3.03 23.87 0.37
CA ALA A 131 2.51 24.90 1.27
C ALA A 131 0.99 24.76 1.53
N VAL A 132 0.25 24.14 0.60
CA VAL A 132 -1.20 23.97 0.74
C VAL A 132 -1.54 23.01 1.90
N ILE A 133 -0.61 22.13 2.28
CA ILE A 133 -0.80 21.18 3.38
C ILE A 133 -1.14 21.87 4.70
N SER A 134 -0.59 23.06 4.95
CA SER A 134 -0.85 23.78 6.20
C SER A 134 -2.29 24.31 6.32
N PHE A 135 -3.06 24.28 5.22
CA PHE A 135 -4.47 24.66 5.20
C PHE A 135 -5.41 23.46 5.37
N LEU A 136 -4.91 22.22 5.36
CA LEU A 136 -5.73 21.06 5.63
C LEU A 136 -6.02 20.96 7.13
N SER A 137 -7.28 21.17 7.49
CA SER A 137 -7.69 21.05 8.89
C SER A 137 -7.66 19.59 9.35
N HIS A 138 -7.48 19.39 10.65
CA HIS A 138 -7.56 18.07 11.26
C HIS A 138 -8.91 17.37 10.99
N SER A 139 -9.99 18.14 10.85
CA SER A 139 -11.32 17.64 10.51
C SER A 139 -11.39 17.03 9.11
N VAL A 140 -10.72 17.65 8.12
CA VAL A 140 -10.69 17.12 6.74
C VAL A 140 -9.93 15.81 6.69
N VAL A 141 -8.75 15.75 7.32
CA VAL A 141 -7.93 14.53 7.37
C VAL A 141 -8.68 13.40 8.08
N THR A 142 -9.30 13.69 9.23
CA THR A 142 -10.10 12.70 9.97
C THR A 142 -11.30 12.20 9.16
N GLY A 143 -12.01 13.09 8.47
CA GLY A 143 -13.12 12.73 7.59
C GLY A 143 -12.67 11.83 6.42
N PHE A 144 -11.55 12.17 5.78
CA PHE A 144 -10.96 11.37 4.72
C PHE A 144 -10.56 9.96 5.20
N ILE A 145 -9.88 9.85 6.35
CA ILE A 145 -9.50 8.55 6.93
C ILE A 145 -10.74 7.71 7.26
N ALA A 146 -11.77 8.31 7.83
CA ALA A 146 -13.01 7.60 8.18
C ALA A 146 -13.77 7.11 6.94
N ALA A 147 -13.93 7.96 5.92
CA ALA A 147 -14.57 7.59 4.65
C ALA A 147 -13.79 6.47 3.95
N SER A 148 -12.46 6.58 3.93
CA SER A 148 -11.58 5.58 3.36
C SER A 148 -11.68 4.23 4.09
N ALA A 149 -11.77 4.24 5.43
CA ALA A 149 -11.96 3.02 6.21
C ALA A 149 -13.28 2.33 5.87
N ILE A 150 -14.38 3.09 5.74
CA ILE A 150 -15.69 2.55 5.33
C ILE A 150 -15.60 1.94 3.93
N LEU A 151 -14.98 2.65 2.97
CA LEU A 151 -14.81 2.20 1.60
C LEU A 151 -14.01 0.89 1.53
N ILE A 152 -12.87 0.82 2.24
CA ILE A 152 -12.03 -0.39 2.31
C ILE A 152 -12.86 -1.54 2.90
N ILE A 153 -13.50 -1.34 4.05
CA ILE A 153 -14.28 -2.41 4.71
C ILE A 153 -15.37 -2.94 3.77
N ALA A 154 -16.13 -2.04 3.14
CA ALA A 154 -17.18 -2.42 2.19
C ALA A 154 -16.62 -3.30 1.05
N ASN A 155 -15.51 -2.89 0.43
CA ASN A 155 -14.89 -3.61 -0.68
C ASN A 155 -14.18 -4.92 -0.27
N GLN A 156 -13.87 -5.12 1.02
CA GLN A 156 -13.33 -6.39 1.50
C GLN A 156 -14.40 -7.44 1.80
N ILE A 157 -15.66 -7.05 2.04
CA ILE A 157 -16.73 -8.00 2.40
C ILE A 157 -16.96 -9.06 1.31
N PRO A 158 -17.04 -8.74 0.00
CA PRO A 158 -17.20 -9.75 -1.05
C PRO A 158 -16.11 -10.85 -1.00
N SER A 159 -14.85 -10.45 -0.82
CA SER A 159 -13.71 -11.36 -0.70
C SER A 159 -13.80 -12.26 0.53
N ILE A 160 -14.27 -11.73 1.67
CA ILE A 160 -14.44 -12.48 2.92
C ILE A 160 -15.58 -13.51 2.80
N LEU A 161 -16.67 -13.13 2.13
CA LEU A 161 -17.82 -14.01 1.87
C LEU A 161 -17.54 -15.03 0.76
N GLY A 162 -16.46 -14.83 -0.01
CA GLY A 162 -16.12 -15.69 -1.15
C GLY A 162 -17.08 -15.55 -2.33
N ILE A 163 -17.70 -14.38 -2.49
CA ILE A 163 -18.57 -14.05 -3.63
C ILE A 163 -17.80 -13.25 -4.68
N SER A 164 -18.37 -13.09 -5.88
CA SER A 164 -17.78 -12.26 -6.94
C SER A 164 -17.65 -10.80 -6.52
N GLN A 165 -16.58 -10.14 -6.99
CA GLN A 165 -16.36 -8.72 -6.74
C GLN A 165 -17.49 -7.87 -7.35
N SER A 166 -17.81 -6.77 -6.68
CA SER A 166 -18.77 -5.78 -7.16
C SER A 166 -18.28 -5.13 -8.47
N PRO A 167 -19.17 -4.78 -9.41
CA PRO A 167 -18.81 -4.05 -10.64
C PRO A 167 -18.22 -2.66 -10.40
N GLY A 168 -18.45 -2.09 -9.22
CA GLY A 168 -17.93 -0.79 -8.80
C GLY A 168 -17.47 -0.81 -7.35
N THR A 169 -16.70 0.21 -6.98
CA THR A 169 -16.05 0.33 -5.67
C THR A 169 -16.83 1.20 -4.69
N ALA A 170 -17.76 2.02 -5.19
CA ALA A 170 -18.62 2.87 -4.37
C ALA A 170 -19.54 2.06 -3.42
N VAL A 171 -19.72 2.55 -2.18
CA VAL A 171 -20.43 1.83 -1.11
C VAL A 171 -21.90 1.58 -1.46
N ASP A 172 -22.54 2.52 -2.14
CA ASP A 172 -23.93 2.41 -2.63
C ASP A 172 -24.10 1.37 -3.74
N VAL A 173 -23.01 0.94 -4.39
CA VAL A 173 -23.00 -0.16 -5.36
C VAL A 173 -22.64 -1.48 -4.68
N VAL A 174 -21.61 -1.48 -3.83
CA VAL A 174 -21.09 -2.70 -3.18
C VAL A 174 -22.09 -3.29 -2.19
N VAL A 175 -22.77 -2.46 -1.38
CA VAL A 175 -23.69 -2.94 -0.35
C VAL A 175 -24.89 -3.70 -0.97
N PRO A 176 -25.63 -3.16 -1.96
CA PRO A 176 -26.67 -3.91 -2.64
C PRO A 176 -26.16 -5.19 -3.31
N HIS A 177 -24.97 -5.15 -3.92
CA HIS A 177 -24.33 -6.31 -4.55
C HIS A 177 -24.12 -7.46 -3.56
N ILE A 178 -23.71 -7.17 -2.32
CA ILE A 178 -23.56 -8.18 -1.26
C ILE A 178 -24.91 -8.84 -0.95
N PHE A 179 -25.98 -8.07 -0.82
CA PHE A 179 -27.31 -8.60 -0.51
C PHE A 179 -27.90 -9.46 -1.63
N THR A 180 -27.62 -9.13 -2.89
CA THR A 180 -28.10 -9.92 -4.03
C THR A 180 -27.33 -11.22 -4.24
N HIS A 181 -26.15 -11.37 -3.64
CA HIS A 181 -25.26 -12.53 -3.82
C HIS A 181 -25.12 -13.39 -2.55
N LEU A 182 -25.98 -13.21 -1.54
CA LEU A 182 -25.94 -14.00 -0.30
C LEU A 182 -26.07 -15.51 -0.53
N ASP A 183 -26.79 -15.93 -1.57
CA ASP A 183 -26.95 -17.35 -1.92
C ASP A 183 -25.66 -17.97 -2.49
N SER A 184 -24.69 -17.15 -2.91
CA SER A 184 -23.42 -17.58 -3.49
C SER A 184 -22.26 -17.61 -2.50
N ILE A 185 -22.52 -17.41 -1.20
CA ILE A 185 -21.49 -17.40 -0.16
C ILE A 185 -20.73 -18.72 -0.12
N ASN A 186 -19.39 -18.64 -0.15
CA ASN A 186 -18.53 -19.78 0.03
C ASN A 186 -18.13 -19.90 1.51
N LEU A 187 -18.77 -20.82 2.24
CA LEU A 187 -18.53 -21.04 3.67
C LEU A 187 -17.07 -21.44 3.99
N VAL A 188 -16.36 -22.05 3.04
CA VAL A 188 -14.95 -22.42 3.23
C VAL A 188 -14.07 -21.17 3.20
N VAL A 189 -14.29 -20.28 2.23
CA VAL A 189 -13.60 -18.99 2.16
C VAL A 189 -13.89 -18.16 3.40
N LEU A 190 -15.15 -18.10 3.83
CA LEU A 190 -15.55 -17.42 5.06
C LEU A 190 -14.85 -18.00 6.30
N GLY A 191 -14.73 -19.32 6.39
CA GLY A 191 -14.00 -19.99 7.47
C GLY A 191 -12.51 -19.65 7.48
N ILE A 192 -11.85 -19.62 6.31
CA ILE A 192 -10.46 -19.21 6.17
C ILE A 192 -10.28 -17.73 6.58
N ALA A 193 -11.15 -16.85 6.08
CA ALA A 193 -11.11 -15.43 6.39
C ALA A 193 -11.34 -15.16 7.89
N ALA A 194 -12.34 -15.80 8.49
CA ALA A 194 -12.60 -15.72 9.93
C ALA A 194 -11.43 -16.26 10.75
N GLY A 195 -10.84 -17.40 10.35
CA GLY A 195 -9.65 -17.97 10.99
C GLY A 195 -8.45 -17.03 10.93
N ALA A 196 -8.20 -16.41 9.77
CA ALA A 196 -7.14 -15.41 9.60
C ALA A 196 -7.39 -14.17 10.47
N MET A 197 -8.61 -13.63 10.51
CA MET A 197 -8.97 -12.51 11.37
C MET A 197 -8.79 -12.84 12.86
N LEU A 198 -9.22 -14.04 13.29
CA LEU A 198 -9.03 -14.51 14.66
C LEU A 198 -7.54 -14.67 15.02
N LEU A 199 -6.73 -15.20 14.10
CA LEU A 199 -5.28 -15.29 14.27
C LEU A 199 -4.67 -13.89 14.44
N LEU A 200 -4.99 -12.94 13.56
CA LEU A 200 -4.47 -11.58 13.63
C LEU A 200 -4.90 -10.88 14.93
N TRP A 201 -6.15 -11.04 15.34
CA TRP A 201 -6.66 -10.53 16.61
C TRP A 201 -5.94 -11.15 17.81
N PHE A 202 -5.75 -12.47 17.81
CA PHE A 202 -5.02 -13.20 18.84
C PHE A 202 -3.56 -12.74 18.94
N CYS A 203 -2.86 -12.64 17.81
CA CYS A 203 -1.49 -12.15 17.75
C CYS A 203 -1.37 -10.74 18.32
N ARG A 204 -2.30 -9.85 17.96
CA ARG A 204 -2.27 -8.44 18.39
C ARG A 204 -2.59 -8.26 19.88
N HIS A 205 -3.52 -9.02 20.44
CA HIS A 205 -4.04 -8.75 21.79
C HIS A 205 -3.55 -9.71 22.88
N GLN A 206 -3.27 -10.97 22.54
CA GLN A 206 -2.99 -12.01 23.54
C GLN A 206 -1.56 -12.55 23.44
N LEU A 207 -1.04 -12.74 22.23
CA LEU A 207 0.26 -13.37 22.01
C LEU A 207 1.41 -12.59 22.67
N GLU A 208 1.38 -11.26 22.61
CA GLU A 208 2.38 -10.41 23.26
C GLU A 208 2.46 -10.68 24.78
N GLY A 209 1.31 -10.70 25.45
CA GLY A 209 1.25 -10.95 26.89
C GLY A 209 1.70 -12.37 27.29
N ILE A 210 1.41 -13.37 26.45
CA ILE A 210 1.83 -14.76 26.69
C ILE A 210 3.35 -14.89 26.52
N LEU A 211 3.91 -14.36 25.43
CA LEU A 211 5.35 -14.48 25.13
C LEU A 211 6.23 -13.67 26.09
N LEU A 212 5.73 -12.55 26.62
CA LEU A 212 6.47 -11.83 27.67
C LEU A 212 6.57 -12.64 28.97
N ARG A 213 5.57 -13.49 29.27
CA ARG A 213 5.59 -14.35 30.46
C ARG A 213 6.56 -15.53 30.35
N THR A 214 6.94 -15.93 29.13
CA THR A 214 7.90 -17.02 28.91
C THR A 214 9.36 -16.58 29.04
N GLY A 215 9.62 -15.30 29.36
CA GLY A 215 10.96 -14.76 29.56
C GLY A 215 11.66 -14.28 28.28
N LEU A 216 10.94 -14.20 27.16
CA LEU A 216 11.48 -13.65 25.92
C LEU A 216 11.69 -12.13 26.02
N SER A 217 12.69 -11.61 25.29
CA SER A 217 12.94 -10.17 25.26
C SER A 217 11.80 -9.43 24.55
N ALA A 218 11.41 -8.27 25.10
CA ALA A 218 10.30 -7.48 24.56
C ALA A 218 10.46 -7.17 23.05
N ARG A 219 11.69 -6.92 22.60
CA ARG A 219 11.98 -6.64 21.18
C ARG A 219 11.64 -7.81 20.27
N LEU A 220 12.00 -9.04 20.67
CA LEU A 220 11.67 -10.25 19.89
C LEU A 220 10.16 -10.48 19.84
N VAL A 221 9.49 -10.31 20.99
CA VAL A 221 8.03 -10.45 21.07
C VAL A 221 7.32 -9.48 20.15
N THR A 222 7.67 -8.18 20.20
CA THR A 222 7.06 -7.17 19.33
C THR A 222 7.29 -7.48 17.84
N ASN A 223 8.48 -7.93 17.46
CA ASN A 223 8.79 -8.27 16.06
C ASN A 223 7.98 -9.48 15.58
N LEU A 224 7.84 -10.51 16.43
CA LEU A 224 7.03 -11.69 16.13
C LEU A 224 5.56 -11.32 15.94
N VAL A 225 4.99 -10.54 16.86
CA VAL A 225 3.59 -10.11 16.82
C VAL A 225 3.31 -9.26 15.58
N LYS A 226 4.21 -8.32 15.24
CA LYS A 226 4.06 -7.48 14.04
C LYS A 226 4.10 -8.26 12.73
N SER A 227 4.76 -9.42 12.71
CA SER A 227 4.87 -10.28 11.53
C SER A 227 3.64 -11.19 11.32
N ALA A 228 2.58 -11.02 12.12
CA ALA A 228 1.35 -11.83 12.06
C ALA A 228 0.68 -11.95 10.68
N PRO A 229 0.62 -10.90 9.83
CA PRO A 229 0.06 -11.01 8.48
C PRO A 229 0.72 -12.11 7.63
N MET A 230 2.05 -12.25 7.74
CA MET A 230 2.77 -13.30 7.01
C MET A 230 2.37 -14.70 7.49
N TYR A 231 2.23 -14.90 8.80
CA TYR A 231 1.79 -16.19 9.34
C TYR A 231 0.37 -16.53 8.89
N ALA A 232 -0.52 -15.54 8.85
CA ALA A 232 -1.89 -15.73 8.35
C ALA A 232 -1.87 -16.22 6.90
N VAL A 233 -1.04 -15.61 6.04
CA VAL A 233 -0.88 -16.05 4.65
C VAL A 233 -0.29 -17.46 4.57
N ILE A 234 0.83 -17.73 5.24
CA ILE A 234 1.49 -19.04 5.20
C ILE A 234 0.54 -20.15 5.65
N LEU A 235 -0.15 -19.96 6.78
CA LEU A 235 -1.09 -20.95 7.30
C LEU A 235 -2.29 -21.13 6.37
N SER A 236 -2.80 -20.06 5.75
CA SER A 236 -3.89 -20.15 4.78
C SER A 236 -3.48 -20.91 3.53
N VAL A 237 -2.29 -20.65 2.99
CA VAL A 237 -1.73 -21.37 1.83
C VAL A 237 -1.54 -22.84 2.15
N LEU A 238 -0.96 -23.17 3.30
CA LEU A 238 -0.78 -24.56 3.74
C LEU A 238 -2.11 -25.28 3.92
N CYS A 239 -3.11 -24.61 4.49
CA CYS A 239 -4.46 -25.16 4.68
C CYS A 239 -5.13 -25.47 3.33
N VAL A 240 -5.12 -24.50 2.40
CA VAL A 240 -5.71 -24.66 1.05
C VAL A 240 -5.00 -25.74 0.25
N TRP A 241 -3.67 -25.79 0.31
CA TRP A 241 -2.86 -26.79 -0.38
C TRP A 241 -3.09 -28.20 0.18
N TRP A 242 -3.00 -28.38 1.49
CA TRP A 242 -3.08 -29.70 2.12
C TRP A 242 -4.47 -30.33 1.96
N LEU A 243 -5.52 -29.53 1.99
CA LEU A 243 -6.91 -29.96 1.83
C LEU A 243 -7.40 -29.89 0.37
N SER A 244 -6.54 -29.46 -0.58
CA SER A 244 -6.90 -29.27 -2.00
C SER A 244 -8.19 -28.46 -2.18
N LEU A 245 -8.36 -27.40 -1.39
CA LEU A 245 -9.60 -26.60 -1.34
C LEU A 245 -9.85 -25.77 -2.60
N ALA A 246 -8.79 -25.50 -3.36
CA ALA A 246 -8.90 -24.84 -4.66
C ALA A 246 -9.75 -25.67 -5.63
N ASP A 247 -9.44 -26.96 -5.76
CA ASP A 247 -10.12 -27.85 -6.70
C ASP A 247 -11.46 -28.37 -6.16
N THR A 248 -11.53 -28.63 -4.84
CA THR A 248 -12.70 -29.31 -4.24
C THR A 248 -13.80 -28.35 -3.77
N ARG A 249 -13.46 -27.10 -3.44
CA ARG A 249 -14.36 -26.13 -2.81
C ARG A 249 -14.34 -24.76 -3.49
N SER A 250 -13.78 -24.68 -4.70
CA SER A 250 -13.70 -23.46 -5.52
C SER A 250 -13.11 -22.27 -4.77
N VAL A 251 -12.12 -22.51 -3.90
CA VAL A 251 -11.40 -21.43 -3.22
C VAL A 251 -10.49 -20.75 -4.23
N ALA A 252 -10.71 -19.46 -4.47
CA ALA A 252 -9.86 -18.68 -5.37
C ALA A 252 -8.43 -18.61 -4.83
N VAL A 253 -7.45 -18.91 -5.69
CA VAL A 253 -6.02 -18.84 -5.38
C VAL A 253 -5.32 -17.85 -6.29
N VAL A 254 -4.19 -17.32 -5.82
CA VAL A 254 -3.40 -16.30 -6.54
C VAL A 254 -2.85 -16.84 -7.88
N GLY A 255 -2.69 -18.15 -8.02
CA GLY A 255 -2.10 -18.75 -9.20
C GLY A 255 -0.58 -18.58 -9.26
N PRO A 256 0.05 -18.94 -10.39
CA PRO A 256 1.48 -18.80 -10.59
C PRO A 256 1.87 -17.31 -10.67
N ILE A 257 2.91 -16.93 -9.94
CA ILE A 257 3.51 -15.60 -10.02
C ILE A 257 4.73 -15.72 -10.94
N PRO A 258 4.83 -14.92 -12.03
CA PRO A 258 5.98 -14.97 -12.91
C PRO A 258 7.29 -14.57 -12.20
N ASP A 259 8.36 -15.32 -12.45
CA ASP A 259 9.71 -15.00 -11.95
C ASP A 259 10.44 -13.94 -12.80
N ALA A 260 9.81 -13.46 -13.87
CA ALA A 260 10.41 -12.50 -14.80
C ALA A 260 10.50 -11.10 -14.19
N TRP A 261 11.56 -10.37 -14.51
CA TRP A 261 11.60 -8.93 -14.26
C TRP A 261 10.69 -8.19 -15.25
N PRO A 262 10.07 -7.07 -14.84
CA PRO A 262 9.23 -6.29 -15.73
C PRO A 262 10.06 -5.82 -16.92
N ALA A 263 9.59 -6.13 -18.13
CA ALA A 263 10.24 -5.65 -19.34
C ALA A 263 10.13 -4.11 -19.41
N LEU A 264 11.27 -3.43 -19.49
CA LEU A 264 11.31 -1.99 -19.69
C LEU A 264 10.90 -1.69 -21.14
N GLY A 265 9.61 -1.41 -21.34
CA GLY A 265 9.05 -0.96 -22.61
C GLY A 265 9.01 0.56 -22.70
N MET A 266 9.29 1.11 -23.87
CA MET A 266 8.97 2.52 -24.13
C MET A 266 7.45 2.67 -24.19
N MET A 267 6.88 3.40 -23.24
CA MET A 267 5.45 3.67 -23.21
C MET A 267 5.15 4.90 -24.07
N THR A 268 4.39 4.73 -25.15
CA THR A 268 3.87 5.86 -25.91
C THR A 268 2.60 6.37 -25.26
N LEU A 269 2.57 7.64 -24.89
CA LEU A 269 1.38 8.32 -24.37
C LEU A 269 0.82 9.25 -25.43
N THR A 270 -0.39 8.97 -25.91
CA THR A 270 -1.07 9.89 -26.85
C THR A 270 -1.69 11.06 -26.10
N LEU A 271 -1.87 12.19 -26.78
CA LEU A 271 -2.50 13.38 -26.18
C LEU A 271 -3.94 13.07 -25.69
N THR A 272 -4.68 12.24 -26.44
CA THR A 272 -6.04 11.84 -26.07
C THR A 272 -6.06 10.99 -24.79
N GLU A 273 -5.12 10.04 -24.64
CA GLU A 273 -4.97 9.27 -23.41
C GLU A 273 -4.59 10.16 -22.23
N LEU A 274 -3.64 11.10 -22.43
CA LEU A 274 -3.25 12.05 -21.39
C LEU A 274 -4.47 12.85 -20.90
N GLN A 275 -5.29 13.40 -21.81
CA GLN A 275 -6.50 14.16 -21.44
C GLN A 275 -7.52 13.33 -20.67
N ARG A 276 -7.66 12.04 -21.00
CA ARG A 276 -8.57 11.13 -20.30
C ARG A 276 -8.08 10.75 -18.91
N LEU A 277 -6.77 10.51 -18.77
CA LEU A 277 -6.17 10.09 -17.50
C LEU A 277 -5.96 11.26 -16.53
N LEU A 278 -5.83 12.49 -17.03
CA LEU A 278 -5.48 13.66 -16.23
C LEU A 278 -6.40 13.90 -15.02
N PRO A 279 -7.75 13.82 -15.11
CA PRO A 279 -8.62 14.06 -13.97
C PRO A 279 -8.40 13.04 -12.85
N SER A 280 -8.37 11.75 -13.20
CA SER A 280 -8.12 10.67 -12.24
C SER A 280 -6.71 10.75 -11.67
N ALA A 281 -5.71 11.03 -12.52
CA ALA A 281 -4.31 11.18 -12.09
C ALA A 281 -4.13 12.32 -11.08
N LEU A 282 -4.84 13.44 -11.26
CA LEU A 282 -4.82 14.58 -10.35
C LEU A 282 -5.44 14.21 -8.99
N LEU A 283 -6.58 13.54 -8.98
CA LEU A 283 -7.21 13.07 -7.74
C LEU A 283 -6.33 12.09 -7.00
N ILE A 284 -5.74 11.12 -7.71
CA ILE A 284 -4.80 10.14 -7.14
C ILE A 284 -3.56 10.87 -6.58
N ALA A 285 -2.99 11.83 -7.30
CA ALA A 285 -1.84 12.62 -6.83
C ALA A 285 -2.16 13.39 -5.53
N MET A 286 -3.36 13.99 -5.44
CA MET A 286 -3.82 14.66 -4.23
C MET A 286 -3.95 13.70 -3.06
N VAL A 287 -4.52 12.51 -3.28
CA VAL A 287 -4.66 11.49 -2.24
C VAL A 287 -3.30 10.97 -1.78
N ILE A 288 -2.39 10.65 -2.70
CA ILE A 288 -1.01 10.24 -2.40
C ILE A 288 -0.33 11.29 -1.51
N PHE A 289 -0.41 12.56 -1.91
CA PHE A 289 0.21 13.65 -1.18
C PHE A 289 -0.39 13.83 0.22
N MET A 290 -1.73 13.81 0.34
CA MET A 290 -2.42 13.93 1.63
C MET A 290 -2.12 12.75 2.57
N GLU A 291 -2.09 11.53 2.06
CA GLU A 291 -1.82 10.33 2.85
C GLU A 291 -0.39 10.37 3.41
N SER A 292 0.60 10.59 2.54
CA SER A 292 2.00 10.62 2.95
C SER A 292 2.27 11.72 3.98
N THR A 293 1.79 12.94 3.75
CA THR A 293 1.99 14.05 4.69
C THR A 293 1.25 13.85 6.01
N SER A 294 0.06 13.24 6.01
CA SER A 294 -0.69 12.94 7.24
C SER A 294 0.03 11.89 8.08
N ILE A 295 0.39 10.75 7.48
CA ILE A 295 1.12 9.67 8.17
C ILE A 295 2.49 10.17 8.59
N GLY A 296 3.19 10.81 7.68
CA GLY A 296 4.49 11.39 7.90
C GLY A 296 4.49 12.37 9.08
N SER A 297 3.53 13.30 9.15
CA SER A 297 3.45 14.27 10.25
C SER A 297 3.17 13.59 11.59
N ALA A 298 2.33 12.56 11.60
CA ALA A 298 2.08 11.74 12.79
C ALA A 298 3.34 11.00 13.25
N VAL A 299 4.14 10.46 12.33
CA VAL A 299 5.42 9.79 12.66
C VAL A 299 6.46 10.79 13.12
N ALA A 300 6.61 11.91 12.40
CA ALA A 300 7.56 12.99 12.70
C ALA A 300 7.31 13.61 14.09
N SER A 301 6.04 13.77 14.48
CA SER A 301 5.70 14.25 15.83
C SER A 301 6.17 13.31 16.95
N LYS A 302 6.16 11.99 16.70
CA LYS A 302 6.66 10.98 17.66
C LYS A 302 8.18 10.87 17.67
N SER A 303 8.83 11.00 16.51
CA SER A 303 10.29 10.84 16.35
C SER A 303 11.07 12.15 16.49
N ARG A 304 10.39 13.29 16.73
CA ARG A 304 10.97 14.65 16.73
C ARG A 304 11.72 15.00 15.45
N GLN A 305 11.31 14.42 14.32
CA GLN A 305 11.83 14.74 13.00
C GLN A 305 10.99 15.85 12.36
N LYS A 306 11.54 16.52 11.34
CA LYS A 306 10.78 17.46 10.51
C LYS A 306 10.48 16.80 9.18
N ILE A 307 9.23 16.89 8.75
CA ILE A 307 8.85 16.61 7.37
C ILE A 307 8.88 17.89 6.58
N GLU A 308 9.39 17.79 5.36
CA GLU A 308 9.39 18.88 4.39
C GLU A 308 8.34 18.53 3.31
N PRO A 309 7.12 19.11 3.35
CA PRO A 309 6.01 18.70 2.48
C PRO A 309 6.33 18.81 0.98
N ASN A 310 7.07 19.84 0.58
CA ASN A 310 7.54 19.94 -0.80
C ASN A 310 8.48 18.77 -1.14
N GLN A 311 9.33 18.33 -0.22
CA GLN A 311 10.23 17.20 -0.46
C GLN A 311 9.49 15.88 -0.57
N GLU A 312 8.38 15.73 0.16
CA GLU A 312 7.50 14.58 -0.04
C GLU A 312 6.95 14.51 -1.48
N LEU A 313 6.61 15.63 -2.12
CA LEU A 313 6.15 15.63 -3.53
C LEU A 313 7.21 15.12 -4.54
N VAL A 314 8.49 15.11 -4.17
CA VAL A 314 9.58 14.56 -5.00
C VAL A 314 9.81 13.09 -4.70
N GLY A 315 9.63 12.69 -3.43
CA GLY A 315 9.81 11.31 -2.99
C GLY A 315 8.65 10.38 -3.35
N LEU A 316 7.45 10.93 -3.50
CA LEU A 316 6.22 10.23 -3.90
C LEU A 316 6.07 10.16 -5.42
#